data_AF-A0A3D6D6Z5-F1
#
_entry.id   AF-A0A3D6D6Z5-F1
#
_cell.length_a   1.000
_cell.length_b   1.000
_cell.length_c   1.000
_cell.angle_alpha   90.00
_cell.angle_beta   90.00
_cell.angle_gamma   90.00
#
_symmetry.space_group_name_H-M   'P 1'
#
loop_
_entity.id
_entity.type
_entity.pdbx_description
1 polymer ?
#
loop_
_entity_poly.entity_id
_entity_poly.type
_entity_poly.pdbx_seq_one_letter_code
_entity_poly.pdbx_strand_id
1 'polypeptide(L)'
;MINYCPHWVSSGLALRICLFVCSLSAMMNKLEAADFQSADLPPVLEFTDGSPVVNYEDWKKRRAEIKQLWCDTYIGQFPHEAPSIQAIQIINQNQRGDGVIVRNVRLTFDTPNRAAFEIRLLLPKKIRESEIQDLPLLLTQPRHYQVAWAEAAVERGYVVCFYPGVDYNHREEAFPGYENVWRTFQKEYPN
;
A
#
# COMPACT_ATOMS: atom_id res chain seq x y z
N MET A 1 71.79 20.45 -36.44
CA MET A 1 71.35 19.26 -35.66
C MET A 1 70.63 19.78 -34.42
N ILE A 2 69.30 19.87 -34.50
CA ILE A 2 68.32 19.07 -33.73
C ILE A 2 68.31 19.50 -32.25
N ASN A 3 67.47 20.45 -31.83
CA ASN A 3 66.02 20.35 -31.52
C ASN A 3 65.70 19.46 -30.30
N TYR A 4 65.15 20.09 -29.26
CA TYR A 4 63.79 19.92 -28.71
C TYR A 4 63.75 20.01 -27.17
N CYS A 5 63.03 21.02 -26.71
CA CYS A 5 62.38 21.09 -25.40
C CYS A 5 61.13 20.19 -25.42
N PRO A 6 60.72 19.57 -24.30
CA PRO A 6 59.30 19.34 -24.09
C PRO A 6 58.79 19.98 -22.78
N HIS A 7 57.76 20.79 -23.00
CA HIS A 7 56.82 21.33 -22.03
C HIS A 7 55.88 20.25 -21.48
N TRP A 8 55.61 20.36 -20.17
CA TRP A 8 54.28 20.34 -19.54
C TRP A 8 53.20 19.43 -20.17
N VAL A 9 53.08 18.20 -19.64
CA VAL A 9 51.87 17.39 -19.73
C VAL A 9 51.43 17.06 -18.30
N SER A 10 50.81 18.00 -17.60
CA SER A 10 50.24 17.73 -16.26
C SER A 10 48.96 18.50 -15.94
N SER A 11 48.50 19.42 -16.80
CA SER A 11 47.34 20.28 -16.51
C SER A 11 45.98 19.64 -16.81
N GLY A 12 45.91 18.63 -17.69
CA GLY A 12 44.63 18.03 -18.10
C GLY A 12 44.09 16.93 -17.17
N LEU A 13 44.96 16.16 -16.51
CA LEU A 13 44.54 15.05 -15.65
C LEU A 13 44.02 15.55 -14.30
N ALA A 14 44.69 16.56 -13.72
CA ALA A 14 44.25 17.18 -12.47
C ALA A 14 42.89 17.87 -12.61
N LEU A 15 42.65 18.56 -13.74
CA LEU A 15 41.37 19.23 -14.00
C LEU A 15 40.23 18.23 -14.22
N ARG A 16 40.49 17.10 -14.89
CA ARG A 16 39.51 16.02 -15.10
C ARG A 16 39.17 15.27 -13.81
N ILE A 17 40.16 15.03 -12.94
CA ILE A 17 39.93 14.44 -11.61
C ILE A 17 39.14 15.40 -10.73
N CYS A 18 39.47 16.70 -10.71
CA CYS A 18 38.72 17.70 -9.96
C CYS A 18 37.26 17.80 -10.42
N LEU A 19 37.00 17.80 -11.74
CA LEU A 19 35.64 17.82 -12.29
C LEU A 19 34.86 16.54 -11.96
N PHE A 20 35.53 15.38 -11.94
CA PHE A 20 34.91 14.09 -11.59
C PHE A 20 34.60 13.99 -10.09
N VAL A 21 35.47 14.52 -9.22
CA VAL A 21 35.23 14.58 -7.77
C VAL A 21 34.13 15.60 -7.44
N CYS A 22 34.06 16.73 -8.15
CA CYS A 22 32.98 17.71 -8.00
C CYS A 22 31.63 17.15 -8.48
N SER A 23 31.60 16.38 -9.57
CA SER A 23 30.36 15.73 -10.05
C SER A 23 29.94 14.56 -9.16
N LEU A 24 30.87 13.80 -8.57
CA LEU A 24 30.56 12.78 -7.57
C LEU A 24 30.04 13.41 -6.26
N SER A 25 30.63 14.51 -5.80
CA SER A 25 30.16 15.25 -4.62
C SER A 25 28.78 15.87 -4.83
N ALA A 26 28.51 16.43 -6.02
CA ALA A 26 27.18 16.94 -6.37
C ALA A 26 26.11 15.83 -6.50
N MET A 27 26.52 14.59 -6.83
CA MET A 27 25.62 13.43 -6.79
C MET A 27 25.40 12.90 -5.37
N MET A 28 26.39 12.97 -4.49
CA MET A 28 26.28 12.52 -3.10
C MET A 28 25.45 13.47 -2.21
N ASN A 29 25.47 14.78 -2.49
CA ASN A 29 24.62 15.75 -1.80
C ASN A 29 23.11 15.62 -2.10
N LYS A 30 22.72 14.84 -3.13
CA LYS A 30 21.30 14.57 -3.41
C LYS A 30 20.69 13.46 -2.55
N LEU A 31 21.49 12.86 -1.66
CA LEU A 31 21.06 11.78 -0.76
C LEU A 31 21.22 12.16 0.72
N GLU A 32 21.38 13.45 1.04
CA GLU A 32 21.03 13.90 2.39
C GLU A 32 19.51 13.98 2.46
N ALA A 33 18.91 12.98 3.11
CA ALA A 33 17.53 13.11 3.58
C ALA A 33 17.47 14.41 4.38
N ALA A 34 16.64 15.36 3.95
CA ALA A 34 16.43 16.60 4.66
C ALA A 34 16.15 16.27 6.14
N ASP A 35 16.99 16.80 7.05
CA ASP A 35 16.85 16.65 8.49
C ASP A 35 15.62 17.46 8.93
N PHE A 36 14.44 16.87 8.70
CA PHE A 36 13.14 17.47 9.01
C PHE A 36 12.93 17.42 10.54
N GLN A 37 13.60 18.32 11.26
CA GLN A 37 13.40 18.53 12.69
C GLN A 37 12.43 19.68 12.91
N SER A 38 11.14 19.38 12.76
CA SER A 38 10.06 20.30 13.14
C SER A 38 9.04 19.59 14.02
N ALA A 39 8.57 20.30 15.05
CA ALA A 39 7.43 19.85 15.86
C ALA A 39 6.08 20.15 15.20
N ASP A 40 6.07 20.96 14.13
CA ASP A 40 4.88 21.31 13.38
C ASP A 40 4.48 20.21 12.38
N LEU A 41 3.25 20.29 11.88
CA LEU A 41 2.81 19.44 10.77
C LEU A 41 3.66 19.71 9.52
N PRO A 42 4.19 18.67 8.85
CA PRO A 42 4.94 18.85 7.61
C PRO A 42 4.12 19.57 6.53
N PRO A 43 4.74 20.45 5.73
CA PRO A 43 4.03 21.17 4.68
C PRO A 43 3.57 20.21 3.58
N VAL A 44 2.25 20.14 3.36
CA VAL A 44 1.64 19.24 2.37
C VAL A 44 1.92 19.69 0.94
N LEU A 45 1.99 21.01 0.72
CA LEU A 45 2.16 21.64 -0.60
C LEU A 45 3.62 22.06 -0.88
N GLU A 46 4.57 21.36 -0.28
CA GLU A 46 6.01 21.55 -0.48
C GLU A 46 6.68 20.18 -0.57
N PHE A 47 7.60 20.00 -1.51
CA PHE A 47 8.41 18.79 -1.64
C PHE A 47 9.49 18.73 -0.56
N THR A 48 10.14 17.57 -0.38
CA THR A 48 11.23 17.44 0.61
C THR A 48 12.46 18.29 0.30
N ASP A 49 12.63 18.71 -0.96
CA ASP A 49 13.67 19.64 -1.40
C ASP A 49 13.31 21.13 -1.21
N GLY A 50 12.14 21.41 -0.63
CA GLY A 50 11.63 22.76 -0.39
C GLY A 50 10.91 23.40 -1.58
N SER A 51 10.81 22.72 -2.73
CA SER A 51 10.10 23.26 -3.89
C SER A 51 8.57 23.25 -3.69
N PRO A 52 7.83 24.25 -4.22
CA PRO A 52 6.40 24.35 -4.00
C PRO A 52 5.58 23.43 -4.93
N VAL A 53 4.46 22.91 -4.43
CA VAL A 53 3.44 22.21 -5.22
C VAL A 53 2.41 23.24 -5.71
N VAL A 54 2.45 23.58 -7.00
CA VAL A 54 1.64 24.69 -7.54
C VAL A 54 0.53 24.25 -8.49
N ASN A 55 0.51 22.97 -8.91
CA ASN A 55 -0.48 22.46 -9.84
C ASN A 55 -0.78 20.95 -9.61
N TYR A 56 -1.72 20.43 -10.39
CA TYR A 56 -2.17 19.05 -10.32
C TYR A 56 -1.09 18.01 -10.66
N GLU A 57 -0.17 18.31 -11.58
CA GLU A 57 0.94 17.42 -11.92
C GLU A 57 1.95 17.33 -10.79
N ASP A 58 2.24 18.45 -10.13
CA ASP A 58 3.10 18.49 -8.95
C ASP A 58 2.45 17.73 -7.78
N TRP A 59 1.14 17.86 -7.59
CA TRP A 59 0.42 17.10 -6.57
C TRP A 59 0.55 15.58 -6.77
N LYS A 60 0.49 15.10 -8.02
CA LYS A 60 0.70 13.67 -8.31
C LYS A 60 2.10 13.21 -7.88
N LYS A 61 3.13 14.01 -8.11
CA LYS A 61 4.51 13.73 -7.65
C LYS A 61 4.62 13.81 -6.13
N ARG A 62 4.07 14.83 -5.49
CA ARG A 62 4.09 15.00 -4.04
C ARG A 62 3.34 13.88 -3.33
N ARG A 63 2.21 13.42 -3.86
CA ARG A 63 1.49 12.25 -3.33
C ARG A 63 2.33 10.98 -3.39
N ALA A 64 3.10 10.80 -4.46
CA ALA A 64 4.02 9.65 -4.57
C ALA A 64 5.17 9.77 -3.56
N GLU A 65 5.74 10.96 -3.38
CA GLU A 65 6.77 11.24 -2.37
C GLU A 65 6.25 11.02 -0.94
N ILE A 66 5.06 11.53 -0.59
CA ILE A 66 4.41 11.28 0.71
C ILE A 66 4.21 9.78 0.93
N LYS A 67 3.76 9.04 -0.09
CA LYS A 67 3.62 7.58 0.00
C LYS A 67 4.97 6.92 0.30
N GLN A 68 6.03 7.33 -0.38
CA GLN A 68 7.37 6.79 -0.16
C GLN A 68 7.87 7.08 1.26
N LEU A 69 7.75 8.33 1.72
CA LEU A 69 8.09 8.73 3.10
C LEU A 69 7.31 7.91 4.13
N TRP A 70 6.03 7.66 3.87
CA TRP A 70 5.18 6.86 4.76
C TRP A 70 5.65 5.40 4.84
N CYS A 71 5.98 4.78 3.70
CA CYS A 71 6.54 3.44 3.62
C CYS A 71 7.90 3.34 4.32
N ASP A 72 8.80 4.29 4.05
CA ASP A 72 10.17 4.29 4.58
C ASP A 72 10.20 4.52 6.10
N THR A 73 9.23 5.28 6.64
CA THR A 73 9.27 5.74 8.03
C THR A 73 8.34 4.95 8.96
N TYR A 74 7.16 4.52 8.50
CA TYR A 74 6.11 4.00 9.40
C TYR A 74 5.58 2.62 9.06
N ILE A 75 5.21 2.37 7.80
CA ILE A 75 4.41 1.18 7.44
C ILE A 75 5.21 0.08 6.76
N GLY A 76 6.49 0.31 6.46
CA GLY A 76 7.31 -0.60 5.68
C GLY A 76 6.97 -0.58 4.19
N GLN A 77 7.65 -1.44 3.42
CA GLN A 77 7.41 -1.56 1.99
C GLN A 77 6.31 -2.56 1.69
N PHE A 78 5.53 -2.27 0.65
CA PHE A 78 4.67 -3.28 0.04
C PHE A 78 5.53 -4.33 -0.68
N PRO A 79 5.09 -5.60 -0.73
CA PRO A 79 5.79 -6.60 -1.52
C PRO A 79 5.83 -6.17 -2.99
N HIS A 80 6.96 -6.45 -3.67
CA HIS A 80 7.11 -6.15 -5.09
C HIS A 80 6.04 -6.85 -5.94
N GLU A 81 5.69 -8.08 -5.56
CA GLU A 81 4.63 -8.87 -6.16
C GLU A 81 3.61 -9.26 -5.09
N ALA A 82 2.35 -8.89 -5.30
CA ALA A 82 1.25 -9.40 -4.49
C ALA A 82 0.82 -10.76 -5.06
N PRO A 83 0.65 -11.80 -4.22
CA PRO A 83 0.24 -13.11 -4.70
C PRO A 83 -1.17 -13.03 -5.31
N SER A 84 -1.36 -13.71 -6.45
CA SER A 84 -2.64 -13.77 -7.12
C SER A 84 -3.63 -14.67 -6.34
N ILE A 85 -4.93 -14.52 -6.58
CA ILE A 85 -5.93 -15.44 -6.04
C ILE A 85 -5.96 -16.68 -6.93
N GLN A 86 -5.61 -17.83 -6.38
CA GLN A 86 -5.57 -19.12 -7.09
C GLN A 86 -6.91 -19.86 -7.04
N ALA A 87 -7.67 -19.71 -5.94
CA ALA A 87 -8.99 -20.32 -5.81
C ALA A 87 -9.94 -19.48 -4.96
N ILE A 88 -11.23 -19.54 -5.32
CA ILE A 88 -12.34 -18.90 -4.62
C ILE A 88 -13.36 -19.98 -4.30
N GLN A 89 -13.72 -20.14 -3.02
CA GLN A 89 -14.67 -21.14 -2.57
C GLN A 89 -15.74 -20.51 -1.69
N ILE A 90 -17.02 -20.69 -2.04
CA ILE A 90 -18.13 -20.35 -1.14
C ILE A 90 -18.18 -21.43 -0.06
N ILE A 91 -17.90 -21.07 1.19
CA ILE A 91 -17.89 -22.00 2.33
C ILE A 91 -19.31 -22.26 2.80
N ASN A 92 -20.09 -21.20 2.93
CA ASN A 92 -21.50 -21.28 3.22
C ASN A 92 -22.22 -20.00 2.77
N GLN A 93 -23.53 -20.12 2.67
CA GLN A 93 -24.42 -19.01 2.39
C GLN A 93 -25.73 -19.21 3.14
N ASN A 94 -26.23 -18.14 3.75
CA ASN A 94 -27.54 -18.12 4.39
C ASN A 94 -28.25 -16.80 4.09
N GLN A 95 -29.57 -16.81 4.19
CA GLN A 95 -30.39 -15.61 4.10
C GLN A 95 -30.91 -15.27 5.49
N ARG A 96 -30.72 -14.02 5.91
CA ARG A 96 -31.27 -13.50 7.19
C ARG A 96 -32.77 -13.22 7.05
N GLY A 97 -33.44 -13.01 8.18
CA GLY A 97 -34.89 -12.72 8.20
C GLY A 97 -35.29 -11.44 7.47
N ASP A 98 -34.37 -10.49 7.30
CA ASP A 98 -34.54 -9.24 6.54
C ASP A 98 -34.32 -9.41 5.01
N GLY A 99 -33.92 -10.61 4.57
CA GLY A 99 -33.67 -10.95 3.18
C GLY A 99 -32.25 -10.68 2.69
N VAL A 100 -31.34 -10.18 3.53
CA VAL A 100 -29.92 -10.05 3.20
C VAL A 100 -29.28 -11.44 3.10
N ILE A 101 -28.48 -11.64 2.05
CA ILE A 101 -27.71 -12.88 1.89
C ILE A 101 -26.35 -12.66 2.55
N VAL A 102 -26.00 -13.54 3.49
CA VAL A 102 -24.68 -13.62 4.10
C VAL A 102 -23.93 -14.76 3.43
N ARG A 103 -22.77 -14.46 2.84
CA ARG A 103 -21.94 -15.43 2.11
C ARG A 103 -20.52 -15.40 2.65
N ASN A 104 -20.05 -16.52 3.19
CA ASN A 104 -18.65 -16.67 3.59
C ASN A 104 -17.86 -17.28 2.44
N VAL A 105 -16.78 -16.62 2.04
CA VAL A 105 -15.96 -17.00 0.90
C VAL A 105 -14.52 -17.17 1.35
N ARG A 106 -13.93 -18.33 1.06
CA ARG A 106 -12.49 -18.57 1.25
C ARG A 106 -11.75 -18.18 -0.02
N LEU A 107 -10.73 -17.35 0.16
CA LEU A 107 -9.77 -16.98 -0.87
C LEU A 107 -8.47 -17.73 -0.59
N THR A 108 -7.98 -18.49 -1.57
CA THR A 108 -6.68 -19.15 -1.53
C THR A 108 -5.75 -18.45 -2.49
N PHE A 109 -4.57 -18.05 -2.02
CA PHE A 109 -3.60 -17.26 -2.76
C PHE A 109 -2.51 -18.17 -3.33
N ASP A 110 -1.92 -17.73 -4.44
CA ASP A 110 -0.79 -18.36 -5.08
C ASP A 110 0.51 -18.02 -4.32
N THR A 111 0.66 -18.64 -3.16
CA THR A 111 1.83 -18.51 -2.28
C THR A 111 2.46 -19.90 -2.06
N PRO A 112 3.72 -20.00 -1.59
CA PRO A 112 4.41 -21.28 -1.45
C PRO A 112 3.61 -22.37 -0.72
N ASN A 113 2.86 -22.01 0.32
CA ASN A 113 2.04 -22.94 1.10
C ASN A 113 0.53 -22.73 0.92
N ARG A 114 0.12 -22.01 -0.14
CA ARG A 114 -1.29 -21.71 -0.47
C ARG A 114 -2.04 -21.07 0.71
N ALA A 115 -1.49 -19.98 1.25
CA ALA A 115 -2.13 -19.14 2.24
C ALA A 115 -3.58 -18.86 1.84
N ALA A 116 -4.47 -18.92 2.82
CA ALA A 116 -5.88 -18.68 2.59
C ALA A 116 -6.50 -17.96 3.78
N PHE A 117 -7.53 -17.17 3.50
CA PHE A 117 -8.39 -16.58 4.52
C PHE A 117 -9.83 -16.49 4.04
N GLU A 118 -10.74 -16.29 4.98
CA GLU A 118 -12.15 -16.11 4.71
C GLU A 118 -12.52 -14.63 4.74
N ILE A 119 -13.39 -14.24 3.83
CA ILE A 119 -14.12 -12.97 3.82
C ILE A 119 -15.61 -13.25 3.98
N ARG A 120 -16.35 -12.29 4.52
CA ARG A 120 -17.82 -12.36 4.59
C ARG A 120 -18.44 -11.28 3.73
N LEU A 121 -19.34 -11.67 2.85
CA LEU A 121 -20.13 -10.77 2.04
C LEU A 121 -21.54 -10.62 2.63
N LEU A 122 -22.05 -9.38 2.64
CA LEU A 122 -23.48 -9.09 2.75
C LEU A 122 -23.97 -8.63 1.38
N LEU A 123 -24.95 -9.35 0.84
CA LEU A 123 -25.56 -9.01 -0.44
C LEU A 123 -26.99 -8.49 -0.19
N PRO A 124 -27.39 -7.40 -0.88
CA PRO A 124 -28.70 -6.80 -0.68
C PRO A 124 -29.82 -7.75 -1.10
N LYS A 125 -31.00 -7.55 -0.51
CA LYS A 125 -32.18 -8.39 -0.76
C LYS A 125 -32.55 -8.41 -2.25
N LYS A 126 -33.02 -9.56 -2.72
CA LYS A 126 -33.56 -9.77 -4.09
C LYS A 126 -32.57 -9.48 -5.23
N ILE A 127 -31.27 -9.41 -4.95
CA ILE A 127 -30.26 -9.23 -6.00
C ILE A 127 -30.09 -10.53 -6.80
N ARG A 128 -30.01 -10.42 -8.14
CA ARG A 128 -29.61 -11.54 -8.99
C ARG A 128 -28.09 -11.55 -9.09
N GLU A 129 -27.49 -12.74 -9.20
CA GLU A 129 -26.02 -12.86 -9.25
C GLU A 129 -25.40 -12.02 -10.39
N SER A 130 -26.07 -11.94 -11.54
CA SER A 130 -25.65 -11.14 -12.69
C SER A 130 -25.65 -9.62 -12.45
N GLU A 131 -26.35 -9.13 -11.43
CA GLU A 131 -26.47 -7.70 -11.11
C GLU A 131 -25.44 -7.25 -10.08
N ILE A 132 -24.80 -8.19 -9.37
CA ILE A 132 -23.89 -7.89 -8.26
C ILE A 132 -22.69 -7.04 -8.72
N GLN A 133 -22.19 -7.29 -9.92
CA GLN A 133 -21.01 -6.60 -10.48
C GLN A 133 -21.20 -5.09 -10.65
N ASP A 134 -22.44 -4.62 -10.77
CA ASP A 134 -22.76 -3.20 -11.00
C ASP A 134 -23.09 -2.46 -9.69
N LEU A 135 -23.12 -3.19 -8.57
CA LEU A 135 -23.41 -2.61 -7.27
C LEU A 135 -22.16 -1.98 -6.64
N PRO A 136 -22.32 -0.88 -5.89
CA PRO A 136 -21.22 -0.32 -5.14
C PRO A 136 -20.79 -1.28 -4.02
N LEU A 137 -19.47 -1.40 -3.83
CA LEU A 137 -18.84 -2.22 -2.79
C LEU A 137 -18.39 -1.35 -1.63
N LEU A 138 -18.86 -1.66 -0.42
CA LEU A 138 -18.24 -1.23 0.82
C LEU A 138 -17.29 -2.32 1.32
N LEU A 139 -15.99 -2.04 1.27
CA LEU A 139 -14.96 -2.88 1.87
C LEU A 139 -14.66 -2.35 3.28
N THR A 140 -14.85 -3.17 4.32
CA THR A 140 -14.64 -2.74 5.72
C THR A 140 -14.21 -3.89 6.62
N GLN A 141 -13.71 -3.59 7.82
CA GLN A 141 -13.42 -4.61 8.83
C GLN A 141 -14.63 -4.80 9.75
N PRO A 142 -14.80 -5.97 10.38
CA PRO A 142 -15.98 -6.24 11.20
C PRO A 142 -15.90 -5.66 12.62
N ARG A 143 -15.43 -4.41 12.81
CA ARG A 143 -15.47 -3.78 14.14
C ARG A 143 -16.89 -3.45 14.55
N HIS A 144 -17.19 -3.50 15.86
CA HIS A 144 -18.53 -3.21 16.39
C HIS A 144 -19.21 -1.96 15.79
N TYR A 145 -18.49 -0.85 15.58
CA TYR A 145 -19.04 0.37 14.96
C TYR A 145 -19.14 0.28 13.43
N GLN A 146 -18.23 -0.45 12.76
CA GLN A 146 -18.24 -0.66 11.31
C GLN A 146 -19.37 -1.61 10.89
N VAL A 147 -19.76 -2.55 11.75
CA VAL A 147 -20.92 -3.43 11.51
C VAL A 147 -22.18 -2.60 11.31
N ALA A 148 -22.42 -1.56 12.11
CA ALA A 148 -23.57 -0.68 11.91
C ALA A 148 -23.54 0.03 10.55
N TRP A 149 -22.36 0.44 10.07
CA TRP A 149 -22.20 1.05 8.75
C TRP A 149 -22.43 0.06 7.62
N ALA A 150 -21.96 -1.17 7.79
CA ALA A 150 -22.20 -2.27 6.87
C ALA A 150 -23.70 -2.59 6.74
N GLU A 151 -24.43 -2.68 7.85
CA GLU A 151 -25.88 -2.88 7.82
C GLU A 151 -26.59 -1.73 7.09
N ALA A 152 -26.22 -0.49 7.41
CA ALA A 152 -26.76 0.68 6.72
C ALA A 152 -26.43 0.68 5.21
N ALA A 153 -25.26 0.21 4.81
CA ALA A 153 -24.84 0.14 3.40
C ALA A 153 -25.63 -0.94 2.64
N VAL A 154 -25.76 -2.14 3.20
CA VAL A 154 -26.49 -3.24 2.52
C VAL A 154 -27.98 -2.92 2.39
N GLU A 155 -28.58 -2.23 3.37
CA GLU A 155 -29.94 -1.70 3.26
C GLU A 155 -30.12 -0.71 2.10
N ARG A 156 -29.07 0.02 1.73
CA ARG A 156 -29.03 0.99 0.64
C ARG A 156 -28.66 0.38 -0.71
N GLY A 157 -28.50 -0.95 -0.79
CA GLY A 157 -28.19 -1.65 -2.03
C GLY A 157 -26.70 -1.83 -2.31
N TYR A 158 -25.83 -1.60 -1.33
CA TYR A 158 -24.40 -1.89 -1.46
C TYR A 158 -24.15 -3.38 -1.25
N VAL A 159 -23.14 -3.91 -1.92
CA VAL A 159 -22.45 -5.12 -1.45
C VAL A 159 -21.53 -4.70 -0.32
N VAL A 160 -21.49 -5.45 0.77
CA VAL A 160 -20.49 -5.27 1.82
C VAL A 160 -19.54 -6.44 1.82
N CYS A 161 -18.25 -6.18 1.92
CA CYS A 161 -17.22 -7.18 2.18
C CYS A 161 -16.52 -6.88 3.50
N PHE A 162 -16.69 -7.78 4.47
CA PHE A 162 -15.85 -7.85 5.65
C PHE A 162 -14.58 -8.62 5.34
N TYR A 163 -13.43 -7.94 5.41
CA TYR A 163 -12.12 -8.56 5.22
C TYR A 163 -11.35 -8.67 6.54
N PRO A 164 -10.43 -9.63 6.66
CA PRO A 164 -9.58 -9.77 7.83
C PRO A 164 -8.51 -8.67 7.85
N GLY A 165 -8.70 -7.68 8.71
CA GLY A 165 -7.79 -6.55 8.89
C GLY A 165 -8.07 -5.79 10.18
N VAL A 166 -8.63 -6.49 11.17
CA VAL A 166 -8.91 -5.96 12.50
C VAL A 166 -7.59 -5.82 13.26
N ASP A 167 -7.42 -4.76 14.03
CA ASP A 167 -6.26 -4.57 14.91
C ASP A 167 -6.08 -5.79 15.84
N TYR A 168 -4.84 -6.20 16.08
CA TYR A 168 -4.51 -7.40 16.87
C TYR A 168 -5.02 -7.37 18.32
N ASN A 169 -5.30 -6.18 18.86
CA ASN A 169 -5.88 -6.00 20.20
C ASN A 169 -7.39 -6.28 20.23
N HIS A 170 -8.00 -6.50 19.08
CA HIS A 170 -9.43 -6.65 18.93
C HIS A 170 -9.80 -8.07 18.48
N ARG A 171 -10.87 -8.59 19.07
CA ARG A 171 -11.43 -9.90 18.75
C ARG A 171 -12.91 -9.75 18.53
N GLU A 172 -13.37 -10.23 17.39
CA GLU A 172 -14.78 -10.17 17.00
C GLU A 172 -15.30 -11.61 16.99
N GLU A 173 -16.21 -11.94 17.91
CA GLU A 173 -16.69 -13.31 18.11
C GLU A 173 -17.27 -13.92 16.82
N ALA A 174 -17.98 -13.11 16.03
CA ALA A 174 -18.58 -13.54 14.76
C ALA A 174 -17.57 -13.68 13.60
N PHE A 175 -16.30 -13.32 13.81
CA PHE A 175 -15.22 -13.29 12.82
C PHE A 175 -13.89 -13.79 13.43
N PRO A 176 -13.85 -15.03 13.92
CA PRO A 176 -12.66 -15.56 14.59
C PRO A 176 -11.44 -15.59 13.67
N GLY A 177 -10.30 -15.08 14.14
CA GLY A 177 -9.02 -15.12 13.45
C GLY A 177 -8.78 -13.98 12.45
N TYR A 178 -9.75 -13.08 12.24
CA TYR A 178 -9.61 -11.92 11.34
C TYR A 178 -8.48 -10.97 11.77
N GLU A 179 -8.11 -10.97 13.04
CA GLU A 179 -7.02 -10.18 13.63
C GLU A 179 -5.62 -10.78 13.40
N ASN A 180 -5.55 -12.03 12.91
CA ASN A 180 -4.32 -12.80 12.82
C ASN A 180 -3.95 -13.27 11.42
N VAL A 181 -4.77 -12.98 10.39
CA VAL A 181 -4.49 -13.41 9.00
C VAL A 181 -3.13 -12.95 8.50
N TRP A 182 -2.69 -11.74 8.88
CA TRP A 182 -1.36 -11.22 8.52
C TRP A 182 -0.22 -12.16 8.95
N ARG A 183 -0.36 -12.88 10.06
CA ARG A 183 0.64 -13.86 10.53
C ARG A 183 0.73 -15.07 9.60
N THR A 184 -0.35 -15.45 8.93
CA THR A 184 -0.34 -16.54 7.95
C THR A 184 0.56 -16.17 6.77
N PHE A 185 0.41 -14.96 6.23
CA PHE A 185 1.23 -14.49 5.11
C PHE A 185 2.66 -14.17 5.54
N GLN A 186 2.87 -13.60 6.74
CA GLN A 186 4.22 -13.34 7.24
C GLN A 186 5.06 -14.63 7.35
N LYS A 187 4.45 -15.77 7.70
CA LYS A 187 5.16 -17.06 7.72
C LYS A 187 5.62 -17.52 6.34
N GLU A 188 4.93 -17.09 5.28
CA GLU A 188 5.31 -17.42 3.90
C GLU A 188 6.37 -16.46 3.34
N TYR A 189 6.49 -15.26 3.94
CA TYR A 189 7.43 -14.21 3.55
C TYR A 189 8.10 -13.61 4.80
N PRO A 190 9.06 -14.31 5.44
CA PRO A 190 9.62 -13.91 6.73
C PRO A 190 10.56 -12.70 6.71
N ASN A 191 10.83 -12.10 5.54
CA ASN A 191 11.78 -11.00 5.35
C ASN A 191 11.14 -9.84 4.60
#